data_AF-A0A672YR04-F1
#
_entry.id   AF-A0A672YR04-F1
#
_cell.length_a   1.000
_cell.length_b   1.000
_cell.length_c   1.000
_cell.angle_alpha   90.00
_cell.angle_beta   90.00
_cell.angle_gamma   90.00
#
_symmetry.space_group_name_H-M   'P 1'
#
loop_
_entity.id
_entity.type
_entity.pdbx_description
1 polymer ?
#
loop_
_entity_poly.entity_id
_entity_poly.type
_entity_poly.pdbx_seq_one_letter_code
_entity_poly.pdbx_strand_id
1 'polypeptide(L)'
;MVFLILQVNEMLDTKPMLKTLKQPEFRWPVIGDGLGGDYQWSQAQWSLLKTLAEMRNQHSKSVLIRLYVSPDDRNSTRYIIKLDQASLSLPSREDYITNTSSAKAYRAALLSLMVDTAVMLGAPEKAALTQMEKALDFETKLAHILIPYENRTSENMYNRHPLSYLQQNIPQFDWVGFVKAVMKSKTDPPLSISSSERVIVRAPQYFKELFKLINTTDPRTVANYVQWRTVFSRITTLSRRFLYRYLDYARVTTGTTSLTPRWDKCVNYVENSLVYATGRLFVNAHFQEDKKHMMEELIDGIRWAFMDILEKENDWMDEETKLKALDKAHAVLAKVGYPEFILNDTYLNEDLKQLQFNERDYYGNVMQTLKFIAQSDLAWLRKSVPRKEWFTNPTTVNAFYSSSTNQIRFPAGELQKPFFWGVEYPRSLSYGAIGVIVGHELTHGFDNNGKHSQYNII
;
A
#
# COMPACT_ATOMS: atom_id res chain seq x y z
N MET A 1 26.88 -0.57 12.93
CA MET A 1 25.78 -1.25 12.19
C MET A 1 25.64 -0.78 10.74
N VAL A 2 25.40 0.52 10.45
CA VAL A 2 25.20 1.03 9.06
C VAL A 2 26.38 0.72 8.12
N PHE A 3 27.61 0.78 8.62
CA PHE A 3 28.82 0.41 7.86
C PHE A 3 28.90 -1.08 7.50
N LEU A 4 28.35 -1.98 8.32
CA LEU A 4 28.35 -3.42 8.06
C LEU A 4 27.38 -3.78 6.93
N ILE A 5 26.17 -3.20 6.96
CA ILE A 5 25.16 -3.34 5.89
C ILE A 5 25.75 -2.89 4.54
N LEU A 6 26.54 -1.82 4.58
CA LEU A 6 27.25 -1.25 3.45
C LEU A 6 28.16 -2.29 2.78
N GLN A 7 29.09 -2.83 3.57
CA GLN A 7 30.14 -3.69 3.07
C GLN A 7 29.59 -5.02 2.57
N VAL A 8 28.61 -5.58 3.28
CA VAL A 8 27.99 -6.85 2.90
C VAL A 8 27.10 -6.70 1.65
N ASN A 9 26.30 -5.64 1.54
CA ASN A 9 25.48 -5.42 0.34
C ASN A 9 26.33 -5.18 -0.92
N GLU A 10 27.46 -4.47 -0.81
CA GLU A 10 28.39 -4.31 -1.93
C GLU A 10 29.04 -5.65 -2.33
N MET A 11 29.42 -6.49 -1.35
CA MET A 11 29.99 -7.82 -1.63
C MET A 11 28.99 -8.80 -2.26
N LEU A 12 27.72 -8.71 -1.86
CA LEU A 12 26.66 -9.58 -2.36
C LEU A 12 26.16 -9.13 -3.73
N ASP A 13 26.12 -7.82 -3.99
CA ASP A 13 25.74 -7.21 -5.27
C ASP A 13 24.44 -7.80 -5.87
N THR A 14 24.52 -8.60 -6.93
CA THR A 14 23.37 -9.24 -7.58
C THR A 14 22.87 -10.51 -6.89
N LYS A 15 23.73 -11.17 -6.11
CA LYS A 15 23.49 -12.54 -5.61
C LYS A 15 22.16 -12.70 -4.88
N PRO A 16 21.72 -11.75 -4.01
CA PRO A 16 20.43 -11.90 -3.31
C PRO A 16 19.24 -11.85 -4.27
N MET A 17 19.27 -10.95 -5.26
CA MET A 17 18.23 -10.85 -6.29
C MET A 17 18.21 -12.10 -7.16
N LEU A 18 19.37 -12.57 -7.61
CA LEU A 18 19.47 -13.78 -8.43
C LEU A 18 18.96 -15.01 -7.67
N LYS A 19 19.22 -15.11 -6.36
CA LYS A 19 18.64 -16.17 -5.52
C LYS A 19 17.11 -16.16 -5.52
N THR A 20 16.48 -14.98 -5.51
CA THR A 20 15.03 -14.83 -5.69
C THR A 20 14.61 -15.27 -7.09
N LEU A 21 15.24 -14.73 -8.14
CA LEU A 21 14.86 -14.96 -9.54
C LEU A 21 15.16 -16.39 -10.03
N LYS A 22 15.91 -17.18 -9.25
CA LYS A 22 16.12 -18.62 -9.50
C LYS A 22 14.86 -19.45 -9.21
N GLN A 23 13.98 -18.97 -8.33
CA GLN A 23 12.76 -19.69 -7.96
C GLN A 23 11.79 -19.77 -9.15
N PRO A 24 11.14 -20.92 -9.41
CA PRO A 24 10.32 -21.13 -10.61
C PRO A 24 9.28 -20.04 -10.88
N GLU A 25 8.65 -19.52 -9.83
CA GLU A 25 7.60 -18.50 -9.89
C GLU A 25 8.15 -17.10 -10.21
N PHE A 26 9.45 -16.87 -9.98
CA PHE A 26 10.09 -15.56 -10.12
C PHE A 26 11.13 -15.50 -11.25
N ARG A 27 11.29 -16.58 -12.03
CA ARG A 27 12.20 -16.59 -13.19
C ARG A 27 11.83 -15.48 -14.16
N TRP A 28 12.76 -14.55 -14.36
CA TRP A 28 12.60 -13.43 -15.27
C TRP A 28 13.12 -13.84 -16.66
N PRO A 29 12.25 -13.96 -17.69
CA PRO A 29 12.67 -14.54 -18.97
C PRO A 29 13.92 -13.91 -19.58
N VAL A 30 14.01 -12.57 -19.54
CA VAL A 30 15.12 -11.82 -20.15
C VAL A 30 16.50 -12.14 -19.59
N ILE A 31 16.63 -12.41 -18.28
CA ILE A 31 17.92 -12.81 -17.69
C ILE A 31 18.21 -14.29 -17.94
N GLY A 32 17.17 -15.12 -18.10
CA GLY A 32 17.30 -16.53 -18.42
C GLY A 32 18.02 -16.75 -19.74
N ASP A 33 17.83 -15.86 -20.71
CA ASP A 33 18.51 -15.92 -22.02
C ASP A 33 20.04 -15.76 -21.92
N GLY A 34 20.53 -15.10 -20.86
CA GLY A 34 21.96 -14.93 -20.62
C GLY A 34 22.54 -15.95 -19.64
N LEU A 35 21.83 -16.19 -18.52
CA LEU A 35 22.32 -17.04 -17.44
C LEU A 35 22.08 -18.54 -17.68
N GLY A 36 21.04 -18.91 -18.43
CA GLY A 36 20.66 -20.30 -18.70
C GLY A 36 20.35 -21.13 -17.44
N GLY A 37 20.35 -22.45 -17.60
CA GLY A 37 20.22 -23.42 -16.51
C GLY A 37 18.99 -23.19 -15.63
N ASP A 38 19.22 -23.03 -14.32
CA ASP A 38 18.15 -22.84 -13.33
C ASP A 38 17.39 -21.50 -13.46
N TYR A 39 17.88 -20.56 -14.28
CA TYR A 39 17.21 -19.29 -14.59
C TYR A 39 16.32 -19.38 -15.84
N GLN A 40 16.39 -20.50 -16.57
CA GLN A 40 15.64 -20.66 -17.81
C GLN A 40 14.13 -20.63 -17.55
N TRP A 41 13.47 -19.65 -18.16
CA TRP A 41 12.02 -19.55 -18.15
C TRP A 41 11.41 -20.41 -19.27
N SER A 42 10.29 -21.06 -18.98
CA SER A 42 9.51 -21.85 -19.93
C SER A 42 8.03 -21.53 -19.78
N GLN A 43 7.37 -21.25 -20.89
CA GLN A 43 5.93 -20.99 -20.92
C GLN A 43 5.12 -22.16 -20.36
N ALA A 44 5.52 -23.40 -20.65
CA ALA A 44 4.79 -24.60 -20.21
C ALA A 44 4.81 -24.81 -18.69
N GLN A 45 5.84 -24.28 -18.01
CA GLN A 45 6.00 -24.39 -16.55
C GLN A 45 5.51 -23.16 -15.81
N TRP A 46 5.25 -22.06 -16.52
CA TRP A 46 4.89 -20.80 -15.91
C TRP A 46 3.38 -20.69 -15.67
N SER A 47 3.01 -20.40 -14.43
CA SER A 47 1.64 -20.07 -14.05
C SER A 47 1.58 -18.61 -13.62
N LEU A 48 0.84 -17.79 -14.37
CA LEU A 48 0.58 -16.39 -14.00
C LEU A 48 -0.10 -16.32 -12.63
N LEU A 49 -1.13 -17.14 -12.40
CA LEU A 49 -1.86 -17.19 -11.13
C LEU A 49 -0.92 -17.46 -9.94
N LYS A 50 -0.10 -18.51 -10.03
CA LYS A 50 0.84 -18.86 -8.96
C LYS A 50 1.85 -17.75 -8.73
N THR A 51 2.37 -17.17 -9.81
CA THR A 51 3.31 -16.03 -9.75
C THR A 51 2.69 -14.85 -9.00
N LEU A 52 1.47 -14.41 -9.38
CA LEU A 52 0.80 -13.28 -8.74
C LEU A 52 0.50 -13.55 -7.26
N ALA A 53 0.11 -14.79 -6.92
CA ALA A 53 -0.14 -15.17 -5.54
C ALA A 53 1.14 -15.16 -4.70
N GLU A 54 2.24 -15.72 -5.20
CA GLU A 54 3.53 -15.73 -4.49
C GLU A 54 4.15 -14.34 -4.40
N MET A 55 3.99 -13.47 -5.40
CA MET A 55 4.38 -12.07 -5.29
C MET A 55 3.61 -11.36 -4.17
N ARG A 56 2.30 -11.59 -4.07
CA ARG A 56 1.48 -11.01 -3.00
C ARG A 56 1.88 -11.56 -1.63
N ASN A 57 2.17 -12.85 -1.51
CA ASN A 57 2.44 -13.54 -0.25
C ASN A 57 3.87 -13.41 0.25
N GLN A 58 4.87 -13.37 -0.64
CA GLN A 58 6.29 -13.33 -0.27
C GLN A 58 6.91 -11.94 -0.41
N HIS A 59 6.40 -11.12 -1.33
CA HIS A 59 6.97 -9.81 -1.62
C HIS A 59 6.08 -8.66 -1.16
N SER A 60 4.89 -8.91 -0.61
CA SER A 60 3.90 -7.85 -0.30
C SER A 60 3.67 -6.91 -1.50
N LYS A 61 3.64 -7.48 -2.71
CA LYS A 61 3.49 -6.72 -3.95
C LYS A 61 2.36 -7.30 -4.79
N SER A 62 1.44 -6.44 -5.19
CA SER A 62 0.41 -6.76 -6.17
C SER A 62 0.80 -6.25 -7.55
N VAL A 63 0.59 -7.09 -8.57
CA VAL A 63 0.83 -6.78 -9.98
C VAL A 63 -0.34 -7.33 -10.78
N LEU A 64 -0.87 -6.53 -11.71
CA LEU A 64 -2.12 -6.77 -12.47
C LEU A 64 -3.39 -6.82 -11.59
N ILE A 65 -3.39 -7.58 -10.50
CA ILE A 65 -4.51 -7.73 -9.56
C ILE A 65 -4.04 -7.40 -8.16
N ARG A 66 -4.72 -6.46 -7.51
CA ARG A 66 -4.54 -6.16 -6.09
C ARG A 66 -5.61 -6.89 -5.28
N LEU A 67 -5.17 -7.80 -4.42
CA LEU A 67 -6.01 -8.46 -3.42
C LEU A 67 -5.58 -8.02 -2.03
N TYR A 68 -6.55 -7.57 -1.25
CA TYR A 68 -6.35 -7.21 0.15
C TYR A 68 -7.64 -7.42 0.95
N VAL A 69 -7.49 -7.49 2.26
CA VAL A 69 -8.62 -7.57 3.20
C VAL A 69 -8.78 -6.24 3.92
N SER A 70 -9.99 -5.70 3.96
CA SER A 70 -10.30 -4.43 4.62
C SER A 70 -11.78 -4.38 5.05
N PRO A 71 -12.20 -3.41 5.88
CA PRO A 71 -13.60 -3.29 6.28
C PRO A 71 -14.54 -3.23 5.06
N ASP A 72 -15.71 -3.86 5.16
CA ASP A 72 -16.75 -3.79 4.14
C ASP A 72 -17.35 -2.37 4.12
N ASP A 73 -17.35 -1.75 2.93
CA ASP A 73 -17.75 -0.34 2.74
C ASP A 73 -19.23 -0.10 3.10
N ARG A 74 -20.08 -1.15 3.09
CA ARG A 74 -21.48 -1.08 3.55
C ARG A 74 -21.76 -1.85 4.83
N ASN A 75 -20.76 -2.53 5.41
CA ASN A 75 -20.85 -3.15 6.71
C ASN A 75 -19.51 -3.05 7.45
N SER A 76 -19.26 -1.88 8.04
CA SER A 76 -18.01 -1.54 8.71
C SER A 76 -17.67 -2.39 9.93
N THR A 77 -18.54 -3.30 10.36
CA THR A 77 -18.27 -4.23 11.47
C THR A 77 -17.47 -5.46 11.05
N ARG A 78 -17.36 -5.73 9.74
CA ARG A 78 -16.74 -6.95 9.20
C ARG A 78 -15.69 -6.65 8.15
N TYR A 79 -14.70 -7.53 8.07
CA TYR A 79 -13.71 -7.53 6.99
C TYR A 79 -14.19 -8.35 5.80
N ILE A 80 -13.83 -7.89 4.59
CA ILE A 80 -14.12 -8.55 3.32
C ILE A 80 -12.91 -8.49 2.39
N ILE A 81 -12.78 -9.50 1.51
CA ILE A 81 -11.77 -9.51 0.46
C ILE A 81 -12.16 -8.49 -0.61
N LYS A 82 -11.22 -7.62 -0.98
CA LYS A 82 -11.37 -6.65 -2.07
C LYS A 82 -10.39 -6.97 -3.19
N LEU A 83 -10.90 -6.93 -4.43
CA LEU A 83 -10.12 -7.10 -5.67
C LEU A 83 -10.12 -5.77 -6.42
N ASP A 84 -8.94 -5.26 -6.76
CA ASP A 84 -8.77 -3.95 -7.39
C ASP A 84 -7.67 -3.96 -8.45
N GLN A 85 -7.59 -2.90 -9.25
CA GLN A 85 -6.47 -2.68 -10.17
C GLN A 85 -5.17 -2.45 -9.38
N ALA A 86 -4.07 -3.04 -9.86
CA ALA A 86 -2.75 -2.82 -9.28
C ALA A 86 -2.13 -1.52 -9.82
N SER A 87 -1.17 -0.94 -9.08
CA SER A 87 -0.44 0.24 -9.54
C SER A 87 0.50 -0.06 -10.71
N LEU A 88 0.90 0.97 -11.46
CA LEU A 88 1.90 0.91 -12.54
C LEU A 88 3.32 1.18 -12.00
N SER A 89 4.35 1.11 -12.85
CA SER A 89 5.72 1.48 -12.51
C SER A 89 5.90 2.99 -12.37
N LEU A 90 5.35 3.79 -13.30
CA LEU A 90 5.17 5.23 -13.10
C LEU A 90 3.92 5.46 -12.23
N PRO A 91 3.92 6.50 -11.38
CA PRO A 91 2.84 6.73 -10.44
C PRO A 91 1.53 7.17 -11.10
N SER A 92 1.60 7.95 -12.18
CA SER A 92 0.42 8.46 -12.89
C SER A 92 0.17 7.67 -14.18
N ARG A 93 -1.12 7.46 -14.46
CA ARG A 93 -1.59 6.86 -15.72
C ARG A 93 -1.30 7.79 -16.90
N GLU A 94 -1.40 9.08 -16.68
CA GLU A 94 -1.25 10.15 -17.66
C GLU A 94 0.18 10.17 -18.23
N ASP A 95 1.17 9.77 -17.43
CA ASP A 95 2.57 9.63 -17.86
C ASP A 95 2.77 8.57 -18.96
N TYR A 96 1.83 7.61 -19.09
CA TYR A 96 1.87 6.59 -20.14
C TYR A 96 1.12 7.01 -21.40
N ILE A 97 -0.05 7.62 -21.23
CA ILE A 97 -1.02 7.81 -22.31
C ILE A 97 -0.93 9.19 -22.98
N THR A 98 -0.32 10.17 -22.32
CA THR A 98 -0.18 11.52 -22.87
C THR A 98 1.10 11.67 -23.69
N ASN A 99 1.11 12.62 -24.62
CA ASN A 99 2.24 12.88 -25.51
C ASN A 99 3.08 14.09 -25.09
N THR A 100 2.98 14.50 -23.83
CA THR A 100 3.76 15.62 -23.28
C THR A 100 5.26 15.29 -23.27
N SER A 101 6.11 16.32 -23.31
CA SER A 101 7.56 16.14 -23.25
C SER A 101 8.00 15.39 -21.98
N SER A 102 7.38 15.70 -20.83
CA SER A 102 7.63 15.02 -19.56
C SER A 102 7.20 13.55 -19.60
N ALA A 103 5.99 13.25 -20.08
CA ALA A 103 5.50 11.86 -20.18
C ALA A 103 6.38 10.99 -21.11
N LYS A 104 6.90 11.56 -22.20
CA LYS A 104 7.88 10.88 -23.07
C LYS A 104 9.19 10.62 -22.33
N ALA A 105 9.72 11.63 -21.63
CA ALA A 105 10.95 11.51 -20.86
C ALA A 105 10.83 10.47 -19.74
N TYR A 106 9.68 10.39 -19.06
CA TYR A 106 9.43 9.44 -17.98
C TYR A 106 9.39 8.00 -18.51
N ARG A 107 8.69 7.76 -19.63
CA ARG A 107 8.67 6.44 -20.30
C ARG A 107 10.07 6.03 -20.78
N ALA A 108 10.83 6.95 -21.37
CA ALA A 108 12.21 6.68 -21.79
C ALA A 108 13.12 6.36 -20.61
N ALA A 109 13.03 7.10 -19.51
CA ALA A 109 13.78 6.84 -18.28
C ALA A 109 13.42 5.49 -17.66
N LEU A 110 12.12 5.13 -17.66
CA LEU A 110 11.65 3.83 -17.20
C LEU A 110 12.22 2.69 -18.06
N LEU A 111 12.13 2.79 -19.39
CA LEU A 111 12.70 1.80 -20.30
C LEU A 111 14.19 1.61 -20.08
N SER A 112 14.92 2.72 -19.98
CA SER A 112 16.37 2.69 -19.75
C SER A 112 16.69 2.00 -18.43
N LEU A 113 15.94 2.26 -17.35
CA LEU A 113 16.12 1.57 -16.07
C LEU A 113 15.82 0.07 -16.18
N MET A 114 14.77 -0.32 -16.92
CA MET A 114 14.40 -1.71 -17.15
C MET A 114 15.53 -2.49 -17.83
N VAL A 115 16.07 -1.93 -18.93
CA VAL A 115 17.15 -2.51 -19.72
C VAL A 115 18.41 -2.65 -18.89
N ASP A 116 18.86 -1.56 -18.27
CA ASP A 116 20.11 -1.55 -17.51
C ASP A 116 20.04 -2.51 -16.32
N THR A 117 18.90 -2.58 -15.63
CA THR A 117 18.72 -3.52 -14.52
C THR A 117 18.78 -4.97 -15.00
N ALA A 118 18.15 -5.29 -16.14
CA ALA A 118 18.23 -6.63 -16.73
C ALA A 118 19.67 -7.00 -17.11
N VAL A 119 20.41 -6.09 -17.74
CA VAL A 119 21.82 -6.29 -18.11
C VAL A 119 22.71 -6.45 -16.88
N MET A 120 22.52 -5.60 -15.86
CA MET A 120 23.24 -5.68 -14.59
C MET A 120 23.02 -7.00 -13.84
N LEU A 121 21.91 -7.69 -14.12
CA LEU A 121 21.56 -9.01 -13.60
C LEU A 121 21.91 -10.17 -14.55
N GLY A 122 22.54 -9.91 -15.70
CA GLY A 122 23.10 -10.92 -16.60
C GLY A 122 22.31 -11.17 -17.89
N ALA A 123 21.34 -10.32 -18.25
CA ALA A 123 20.69 -10.42 -19.55
C ALA A 123 21.61 -9.93 -20.70
N PRO A 124 21.52 -10.52 -21.90
CA PRO A 124 22.16 -9.96 -23.09
C PRO A 124 21.54 -8.62 -23.47
N GLU A 125 22.34 -7.58 -23.70
CA GLU A 125 21.89 -6.19 -23.90
C GLU A 125 20.83 -6.03 -25.00
N LYS A 126 21.07 -6.59 -26.19
CA LYS A 126 20.12 -6.53 -27.31
C LYS A 126 18.79 -7.22 -26.99
N ALA A 127 18.85 -8.34 -26.26
CA ALA A 127 17.66 -9.06 -25.82
C ALA A 127 16.91 -8.28 -24.73
N ALA A 128 17.65 -7.63 -23.82
CA ALA A 128 17.09 -6.77 -22.79
C ALA A 128 16.31 -5.60 -23.38
N LEU A 129 16.90 -4.85 -24.32
CA LEU A 129 16.22 -3.75 -25.00
C LEU A 129 14.91 -4.20 -25.65
N THR A 130 14.99 -5.20 -26.54
CA THR A 130 13.82 -5.70 -27.28
C THR A 130 12.70 -6.19 -26.36
N GLN A 131 13.04 -6.91 -25.28
CA GLN A 131 12.04 -7.48 -24.37
C GLN A 131 11.45 -6.43 -23.43
N MET A 132 12.24 -5.46 -22.98
CA MET A 132 11.77 -4.39 -22.09
C MET A 132 10.92 -3.36 -22.83
N GLU A 133 11.19 -3.10 -24.12
CA GLU A 133 10.30 -2.31 -24.98
C GLU A 133 8.90 -2.94 -25.05
N LYS A 134 8.82 -4.25 -25.28
CA LYS A 134 7.54 -4.99 -25.28
C LYS A 134 6.85 -4.95 -23.92
N ALA A 135 7.61 -5.07 -22.83
CA ALA A 135 7.05 -4.99 -21.48
C ALA A 135 6.52 -3.58 -21.15
N LEU A 136 7.19 -2.53 -21.61
CA LEU A 136 6.72 -1.14 -21.47
C LEU A 136 5.49 -0.86 -22.35
N ASP A 137 5.45 -1.37 -23.58
CA ASP A 137 4.26 -1.29 -24.43
C ASP A 137 3.06 -2.00 -23.78
N PHE A 138 3.27 -3.17 -23.19
CA PHE A 138 2.25 -3.87 -22.42
C PHE A 138 1.76 -3.04 -21.22
N GLU A 139 2.67 -2.44 -20.43
CA GLU A 139 2.28 -1.56 -19.32
C GLU A 139 1.55 -0.30 -19.81
N THR A 140 1.91 0.22 -20.98
CA THR A 140 1.23 1.36 -21.61
C THR A 140 -0.21 0.99 -22.00
N LYS A 141 -0.43 -0.20 -22.57
CA LYS A 141 -1.78 -0.74 -22.84
C LYS A 141 -2.57 -0.97 -21.56
N LEU A 142 -1.89 -1.45 -20.51
CA LEU A 142 -2.47 -1.58 -19.18
C LEU A 142 -2.95 -0.22 -18.65
N ALA A 143 -2.13 0.83 -18.77
CA ALA A 143 -2.50 2.19 -18.36
C ALA A 143 -3.79 2.68 -19.03
N HIS A 144 -4.02 2.37 -20.31
CA HIS A 144 -5.25 2.76 -21.01
C HIS A 144 -6.52 2.16 -20.37
N ILE A 145 -6.44 0.94 -19.83
CA ILE A 145 -7.57 0.22 -19.24
C ILE A 145 -7.78 0.48 -17.75
N LEU A 146 -6.83 1.13 -17.06
CA LEU A 146 -7.00 1.53 -15.66
C LEU A 146 -8.13 2.55 -15.53
N ILE A 147 -8.92 2.42 -14.46
CA ILE A 147 -9.91 3.43 -14.09
C ILE A 147 -9.14 4.65 -13.53
N PRO A 148 -9.32 5.86 -14.10
CA PRO A 148 -8.72 7.09 -13.57
C PRO A 148 -9.14 7.36 -12.13
N TYR A 149 -8.32 8.07 -11.36
CA TYR A 149 -8.56 8.31 -9.94
C TYR A 149 -9.91 9.01 -9.69
N GLU A 150 -10.23 9.99 -10.53
CA GLU A 150 -11.43 10.83 -10.45
C GLU A 150 -12.72 10.02 -10.61
N ASN A 151 -12.65 8.89 -11.31
CA ASN A 151 -13.81 8.03 -11.59
C ASN A 151 -14.03 6.94 -10.53
N ARG A 152 -13.19 6.88 -9.49
CA ARG A 152 -13.19 5.81 -8.48
C ARG A 152 -14.01 6.19 -7.24
N THR A 153 -15.30 6.44 -7.43
CA THR A 153 -16.24 6.76 -6.34
C THR A 153 -16.56 5.54 -5.47
N SER A 154 -16.93 5.76 -4.20
CA SER A 154 -17.33 4.68 -3.28
C SER A 154 -18.45 3.81 -3.82
N GLU A 155 -19.41 4.39 -4.54
CA GLU A 155 -20.55 3.67 -5.13
C GLU A 155 -20.12 2.77 -6.29
N ASN A 156 -19.37 3.32 -7.26
CA ASN A 156 -18.95 2.57 -8.46
C ASN A 156 -17.98 1.43 -8.13
N MET A 157 -17.20 1.59 -7.04
CA MET A 157 -16.23 0.59 -6.60
C MET A 157 -16.85 -0.51 -5.72
N TYR A 158 -18.15 -0.43 -5.37
CA TYR A 158 -18.81 -1.42 -4.54
C TYR A 158 -19.59 -2.45 -5.38
N ASN A 159 -18.89 -3.44 -5.95
CA ASN A 159 -19.53 -4.55 -6.67
C ASN A 159 -19.36 -5.85 -5.88
N ARG A 160 -20.32 -6.14 -4.99
CA ARG A 160 -20.26 -7.28 -4.07
C ARG A 160 -20.88 -8.54 -4.69
N HIS A 161 -20.03 -9.51 -5.05
CA HIS A 161 -20.44 -10.75 -5.71
C HIS A 161 -19.74 -11.97 -5.10
N PRO A 162 -20.31 -13.19 -5.22
CA PRO A 162 -19.56 -14.41 -4.92
C PRO A 162 -18.44 -14.63 -5.93
N LEU A 163 -17.36 -15.33 -5.56
CA LEU A 163 -16.27 -15.66 -6.50
C LEU A 163 -16.75 -16.44 -7.73
N SER A 164 -17.78 -17.27 -7.59
CA SER A 164 -18.42 -17.96 -8.71
C SER A 164 -18.94 -17.01 -9.80
N TYR A 165 -19.40 -15.81 -9.43
CA TYR A 165 -19.84 -14.81 -10.39
C TYR A 165 -18.67 -14.29 -11.22
N LEU A 166 -17.51 -14.04 -10.60
CA LEU A 166 -16.31 -13.64 -11.34
C LEU A 166 -15.84 -14.76 -12.28
N GLN A 167 -15.88 -16.01 -11.81
CA GLN A 167 -15.50 -17.16 -12.63
C GLN A 167 -16.40 -17.31 -13.86
N GLN A 168 -17.70 -17.02 -13.74
CA GLN A 168 -18.64 -17.07 -14.86
C GLN A 168 -18.48 -15.89 -15.83
N ASN A 169 -18.26 -14.68 -15.32
CA ASN A 169 -18.19 -13.47 -16.15
C ASN A 169 -16.80 -13.17 -16.72
N ILE A 170 -15.75 -13.71 -16.10
CA ILE A 170 -14.35 -13.56 -16.50
C ILE A 170 -13.67 -14.94 -16.39
N PRO A 171 -14.04 -15.90 -17.26
CA PRO A 171 -13.60 -17.29 -17.16
C PRO A 171 -12.13 -17.51 -17.53
N GLN A 172 -11.46 -16.50 -18.09
CA GLN A 172 -10.06 -16.57 -18.53
C GLN A 172 -9.06 -16.73 -17.37
N PHE A 173 -9.50 -16.53 -16.13
CA PHE A 173 -8.68 -16.63 -14.93
C PHE A 173 -9.38 -17.46 -13.86
N ASP A 174 -8.61 -18.31 -13.17
CA ASP A 174 -9.12 -19.08 -12.03
C ASP A 174 -9.14 -18.19 -10.78
N TRP A 175 -10.23 -17.43 -10.62
CA TRP A 175 -10.41 -16.51 -9.51
C TRP A 175 -10.47 -17.24 -8.17
N VAL A 176 -11.12 -18.40 -8.14
CA VAL A 176 -11.26 -19.19 -6.91
C VAL A 176 -9.88 -19.72 -6.48
N GLY A 177 -9.12 -20.28 -7.42
CA GLY A 177 -7.75 -20.74 -7.17
C GLY A 177 -6.82 -19.60 -6.78
N PHE A 178 -6.91 -18.44 -7.41
CA PHE A 178 -6.09 -17.27 -7.07
C PHE A 178 -6.35 -16.79 -5.64
N VAL A 179 -7.62 -16.58 -5.28
CA VAL A 179 -7.97 -16.15 -3.92
C VAL A 179 -7.58 -17.21 -2.90
N LYS A 180 -7.80 -18.49 -3.18
CA LYS A 180 -7.32 -19.58 -2.31
C LYS A 180 -5.80 -19.56 -2.13
N ALA A 181 -5.04 -19.33 -3.20
CA ALA A 181 -3.58 -19.30 -3.14
C ALA A 181 -3.05 -18.11 -2.32
N VAL A 182 -3.67 -16.93 -2.46
CA VAL A 182 -3.30 -15.76 -1.65
C VAL A 182 -3.75 -15.93 -0.20
N MET A 183 -4.99 -16.36 0.03
CA MET A 183 -5.57 -16.55 1.35
C MET A 183 -5.05 -17.79 2.09
N LYS A 184 -4.09 -18.53 1.50
CA LYS A 184 -3.41 -19.66 2.13
C LYS A 184 -2.53 -19.17 3.28
N SER A 185 -3.18 -18.85 4.38
CA SER A 185 -2.55 -18.41 5.62
C SER A 185 -2.23 -19.61 6.52
N LYS A 186 -1.23 -19.45 7.37
CA LYS A 186 -0.92 -20.37 8.47
C LYS A 186 -1.78 -20.11 9.72
N THR A 187 -2.84 -19.31 9.61
CA THR A 187 -3.79 -19.09 10.70
C THR A 187 -4.44 -20.40 11.14
N ASP A 188 -4.72 -20.50 12.44
CA ASP A 188 -5.44 -21.62 13.05
C ASP A 188 -6.80 -21.12 13.59
N PRO A 189 -7.95 -21.66 13.13
CA PRO A 189 -8.10 -22.64 12.06
C PRO A 189 -7.75 -22.07 10.67
N PRO A 190 -7.40 -22.92 9.69
CA PRO A 190 -7.15 -22.50 8.32
C PRO A 190 -8.39 -21.81 7.72
N LEU A 191 -8.18 -20.68 7.06
CA LEU A 191 -9.24 -19.99 6.33
C LEU A 191 -9.68 -20.84 5.14
N SER A 192 -10.93 -21.32 5.18
CA SER A 192 -11.55 -22.01 4.05
C SER A 192 -12.23 -21.00 3.13
N ILE A 193 -11.75 -20.92 1.89
CA ILE A 193 -12.35 -20.11 0.83
C ILE A 193 -13.02 -21.05 -0.18
N SER A 194 -14.29 -20.82 -0.47
CA SER A 194 -15.06 -21.55 -1.47
C SER A 194 -15.46 -20.64 -2.63
N SER A 195 -16.09 -21.21 -3.66
CA SER A 195 -16.66 -20.43 -4.77
C SER A 195 -17.81 -19.51 -4.34
N SER A 196 -18.44 -19.76 -3.18
CA SER A 196 -19.50 -18.89 -2.63
C SER A 196 -18.96 -17.70 -1.83
N GLU A 197 -17.64 -17.59 -1.64
CA GLU A 197 -17.00 -16.49 -0.91
C GLU A 197 -17.41 -15.15 -1.51
N ARG A 198 -17.94 -14.24 -0.67
CA ARG A 198 -18.33 -12.89 -1.08
C ARG A 198 -17.10 -11.98 -1.09
N VAL A 199 -16.88 -11.33 -2.23
CA VAL A 199 -15.80 -10.36 -2.42
C VAL A 199 -16.36 -9.05 -2.98
N ILE A 200 -15.65 -7.95 -2.74
CA ILE A 200 -15.93 -6.68 -3.41
C ILE A 200 -14.96 -6.52 -4.59
N VAL A 201 -15.52 -6.37 -5.78
CA VAL A 201 -14.77 -6.17 -7.02
C VAL A 201 -14.79 -4.68 -7.33
N ARG A 202 -13.67 -3.99 -7.07
CA ARG A 202 -13.59 -2.55 -7.25
C ARG A 202 -13.53 -2.14 -8.70
N ALA A 203 -12.85 -2.93 -9.53
CA ALA A 203 -12.63 -2.60 -10.94
C ALA A 203 -13.05 -3.74 -11.89
N PRO A 204 -14.35 -4.10 -11.98
CA PRO A 204 -14.80 -5.25 -12.78
C PRO A 204 -14.51 -5.11 -14.27
N GLN A 205 -14.70 -3.91 -14.85
CA GLN A 205 -14.41 -3.67 -16.27
C GLN A 205 -12.91 -3.73 -16.59
N TYR A 206 -12.07 -3.22 -15.68
CA TYR A 206 -10.62 -3.35 -15.78
C TYR A 206 -10.22 -4.82 -15.86
N PHE A 207 -10.79 -5.70 -15.05
CA PHE A 207 -10.44 -7.13 -15.09
C PHE A 207 -10.87 -7.81 -16.41
N LYS A 208 -12.02 -7.44 -16.98
CA LYS A 208 -12.43 -7.94 -18.31
C LYS A 208 -11.42 -7.57 -19.39
N GLU A 209 -11.05 -6.29 -19.47
CA GLU A 209 -10.08 -5.81 -20.46
C GLU A 209 -8.65 -6.31 -20.19
N LEU A 210 -8.29 -6.47 -18.92
CA LEU A 210 -7.00 -7.02 -18.50
C LEU A 210 -6.78 -8.42 -19.05
N PHE A 211 -7.76 -9.32 -18.89
CA PHE A 211 -7.60 -10.70 -19.37
C PHE A 211 -7.72 -10.83 -20.88
N LYS A 212 -8.47 -9.93 -21.54
CA LYS A 212 -8.41 -9.78 -23.00
C LYS A 212 -7.02 -9.36 -23.47
N LEU A 213 -6.41 -8.38 -22.81
CA LEU A 213 -5.05 -7.91 -23.11
C LEU A 213 -4.00 -9.01 -22.86
N ILE A 214 -4.09 -9.73 -21.74
CA ILE A 214 -3.18 -10.83 -21.42
C ILE A 214 -3.28 -11.94 -22.46
N ASN A 215 -4.50 -12.36 -22.83
CA ASN A 215 -4.70 -13.46 -23.79
C ASN A 215 -4.26 -13.11 -25.23
N THR A 216 -4.18 -11.83 -25.56
CA THR A 216 -3.72 -11.34 -26.88
C THR A 216 -2.25 -10.93 -26.89
N THR A 217 -1.58 -10.99 -25.73
CA THR A 217 -0.17 -10.67 -25.59
C THR A 217 0.66 -11.94 -25.50
N ASP A 218 1.84 -11.92 -26.12
CA ASP A 218 2.82 -12.99 -25.97
C ASP A 218 3.11 -13.30 -24.47
N PRO A 219 2.97 -14.56 -24.01
CA PRO A 219 3.10 -14.91 -22.59
C PRO A 219 4.45 -14.55 -22.00
N ARG A 220 5.52 -14.58 -22.79
CA ARG A 220 6.86 -14.18 -22.37
C ARG A 220 6.92 -12.67 -22.08
N THR A 221 6.23 -11.84 -22.88
CA THR A 221 6.08 -10.40 -22.63
C THR A 221 5.35 -10.14 -21.31
N VAL A 222 4.26 -10.86 -21.05
CA VAL A 222 3.53 -10.75 -19.77
C VAL A 222 4.41 -11.18 -18.60
N ALA A 223 5.14 -12.29 -18.72
CA ALA A 223 6.07 -12.76 -17.69
C ALA A 223 7.20 -11.75 -17.43
N ASN A 224 7.78 -11.16 -18.49
CA ASN A 224 8.80 -10.12 -18.34
C ASN A 224 8.29 -8.89 -17.59
N TYR A 225 7.08 -8.42 -17.92
CA TYR A 225 6.46 -7.32 -17.20
C TYR A 225 6.21 -7.66 -15.72
N VAL A 226 5.63 -8.83 -15.44
CA VAL A 226 5.32 -9.23 -14.06
C VAL A 226 6.59 -9.31 -13.22
N GLN A 227 7.65 -9.92 -13.73
CA GLN A 227 8.92 -10.03 -12.99
C GLN A 227 9.68 -8.71 -12.90
N TRP A 228 9.59 -7.84 -13.93
CA TRP A 228 10.10 -6.48 -13.83
C TRP A 228 9.49 -5.76 -12.62
N ARG A 229 8.18 -5.89 -12.38
CA ARG A 229 7.54 -5.26 -11.22
C ARG A 229 8.03 -5.82 -9.88
N THR A 230 8.41 -7.10 -9.82
CA THR A 230 9.11 -7.69 -8.66
C THR A 230 10.46 -7.02 -8.46
N VAL A 231 11.31 -7.03 -9.49
CA VAL A 231 12.68 -6.51 -9.46
C VAL A 231 12.68 -5.03 -9.12
N PHE A 232 11.87 -4.22 -9.81
CA PHE A 232 11.72 -2.78 -9.61
C PHE A 232 11.45 -2.42 -8.15
N SER A 233 10.60 -3.18 -7.47
CA SER A 233 10.27 -2.94 -6.06
C SER A 233 11.44 -3.18 -5.11
N ARG A 234 12.50 -3.87 -5.55
CA ARG A 234 13.66 -4.29 -4.74
C ARG A 234 14.99 -3.72 -5.24
N ILE A 235 15.01 -2.98 -6.35
CA ILE A 235 16.25 -2.34 -6.86
C ILE A 235 16.96 -1.54 -5.76
N THR A 236 16.18 -0.84 -4.93
CA THR A 236 16.73 0.00 -3.87
C THR A 236 17.25 -0.78 -2.66
N THR A 237 17.15 -2.11 -2.61
CA THR A 237 17.72 -2.92 -1.51
C THR A 237 19.05 -3.57 -1.88
N LEU A 238 19.50 -3.38 -3.13
CA LEU A 238 20.75 -3.94 -3.66
C LEU A 238 21.95 -3.00 -3.44
N SER A 239 23.08 -3.34 -4.06
CA SER A 239 24.33 -2.57 -4.00
C SER A 239 24.20 -1.15 -4.56
N ARG A 240 25.20 -0.33 -4.28
CA ARG A 240 25.28 1.08 -4.67
C ARG A 240 25.11 1.32 -6.16
N ARG A 241 25.58 0.42 -7.04
CA ARG A 241 25.40 0.60 -8.50
C ARG A 241 23.93 0.55 -8.92
N PHE A 242 23.11 -0.30 -8.30
CA PHE A 242 21.66 -0.32 -8.53
C PHE A 242 20.98 0.94 -7.98
N LEU A 243 21.43 1.43 -6.83
CA LEU A 243 20.93 2.67 -6.24
C LEU A 243 21.21 3.89 -7.10
N TYR A 244 22.42 4.03 -7.63
CA TYR A 244 22.74 5.13 -8.55
C TYR A 244 21.94 5.03 -9.84
N ARG A 245 21.77 3.82 -10.37
CA ARG A 245 20.97 3.64 -11.56
C ARG A 245 19.50 4.01 -11.34
N TYR A 246 18.94 3.67 -10.17
CA TYR A 246 17.62 4.12 -9.75
C TYR A 246 17.56 5.64 -9.56
N LEU A 247 18.62 6.25 -9.01
CA LEU A 247 18.70 7.71 -8.85
C LEU A 247 18.61 8.43 -10.20
N ASP A 248 19.27 7.92 -11.25
CA ASP A 248 19.18 8.53 -12.58
C ASP A 248 17.75 8.52 -13.14
N TYR A 249 17.00 7.45 -12.87
CA TYR A 249 15.57 7.39 -13.17
C TYR A 249 14.75 8.37 -12.30
N ALA A 250 15.04 8.45 -11.00
CA ALA A 250 14.36 9.34 -10.06
C ALA A 250 14.63 10.84 -10.35
N ARG A 251 15.82 11.18 -10.86
CA ARG A 251 16.16 12.54 -11.32
C ARG A 251 15.19 13.02 -12.37
N VAL A 252 14.86 12.15 -13.34
CA VAL A 252 13.96 12.47 -14.43
C VAL A 252 12.51 12.48 -13.96
N THR A 253 12.10 11.49 -13.17
CA THR A 253 10.67 11.27 -12.84
C THR A 253 10.16 12.05 -11.63
N THR A 254 11.01 12.31 -10.64
CA THR A 254 10.62 12.98 -9.39
C THR A 254 11.51 14.18 -9.06
N GLY A 255 12.50 14.51 -9.89
CA GLY A 255 13.44 15.60 -9.64
C GLY A 255 14.48 15.31 -8.54
N THR A 256 14.57 14.06 -8.07
CA THR A 256 15.45 13.70 -6.94
C THR A 256 16.92 13.79 -7.36
N THR A 257 17.69 14.70 -6.78
CA THR A 257 19.07 14.97 -7.21
C THR A 257 20.13 14.08 -6.54
N SER A 258 19.86 13.60 -5.32
CA SER A 258 20.78 12.82 -4.50
C SER A 258 20.10 11.64 -3.80
N LEU A 259 20.88 10.60 -3.46
CA LEU A 259 20.40 9.52 -2.59
C LEU A 259 20.16 10.04 -1.17
N THR A 260 19.04 9.63 -0.58
CA THR A 260 18.79 9.80 0.86
C THR A 260 19.95 9.20 1.67
N PRO A 261 20.42 9.88 2.74
CA PRO A 261 21.41 9.31 3.64
C PRO A 261 21.01 7.92 4.10
N ARG A 262 21.97 6.99 4.16
CA ARG A 262 21.64 5.58 4.43
C ARG A 262 20.96 5.38 5.78
N TRP A 263 21.40 6.09 6.82
CA TRP A 263 20.79 6.00 8.13
C TRP A 263 19.30 6.38 8.07
N ASP A 264 18.98 7.45 7.34
CA ASP A 264 17.63 7.97 7.18
C ASP A 264 16.76 6.99 6.40
N LYS A 265 17.29 6.40 5.32
CA LYS A 265 16.64 5.30 4.61
C LYS A 265 16.37 4.08 5.51
N CYS A 266 17.32 3.72 6.37
CA CYS A 266 17.14 2.60 7.30
C CYS A 266 16.09 2.90 8.36
N VAL A 267 16.09 4.12 8.92
CA VAL A 267 15.07 4.58 9.88
C VAL A 267 13.69 4.53 9.22
N ASN A 268 13.53 5.18 8.07
CA ASN A 268 12.27 5.15 7.31
C ASN A 268 11.80 3.72 7.00
N TYR A 269 12.70 2.81 6.64
CA TYR A 269 12.33 1.42 6.37
C TYR A 269 11.79 0.70 7.62
N VAL A 270 12.47 0.84 8.75
CA VAL A 270 12.06 0.20 10.02
C VAL A 270 10.78 0.85 10.56
N GLU A 271 10.65 2.16 10.47
CA GLU A 271 9.45 2.91 10.84
C GLU A 271 8.21 2.44 10.06
N ASN A 272 8.33 2.31 8.73
CA ASN A 272 7.21 1.88 7.89
C ASN A 272 6.90 0.38 7.98
N SER A 273 7.84 -0.43 8.46
CA SER A 273 7.66 -1.89 8.52
C SER A 273 7.32 -2.41 9.92
N LEU A 274 7.91 -1.84 10.97
CA LEU A 274 7.75 -2.21 12.37
C LEU A 274 7.09 -1.06 13.13
N VAL A 275 5.93 -0.66 12.62
CA VAL A 275 5.20 0.55 13.00
C VAL A 275 4.96 0.68 14.50
N TYR A 276 4.55 -0.40 15.17
CA TYR A 276 4.21 -0.32 16.60
C TYR A 276 5.44 -0.33 17.51
N ALA A 277 6.48 -1.06 17.14
CA ALA A 277 7.73 -1.08 17.91
C ALA A 277 8.46 0.27 17.82
N THR A 278 8.56 0.84 16.61
CA THR A 278 9.12 2.19 16.43
C THR A 278 8.24 3.26 17.06
N GLY A 279 6.91 3.13 16.95
CA GLY A 279 5.95 3.98 17.65
C GLY A 279 6.15 3.99 19.17
N ARG A 280 6.35 2.82 19.80
CA ARG A 280 6.64 2.71 21.23
C ARG A 280 7.91 3.45 21.62
N LEU A 281 8.99 3.30 20.85
CA LEU A 281 10.24 4.01 21.09
C LEU A 281 10.06 5.53 20.97
N PHE A 282 9.37 5.99 19.93
CA PHE A 282 9.11 7.41 19.70
C PHE A 282 8.26 8.03 20.80
N VAL A 283 7.15 7.37 21.18
CA VAL A 283 6.26 7.84 22.24
C VAL A 283 7.01 7.98 23.56
N ASN A 284 7.79 6.98 23.95
CA ASN A 284 8.59 7.03 25.18
C ASN A 284 9.60 8.19 25.20
N ALA A 285 10.14 8.56 24.04
CA ALA A 285 11.17 9.59 23.93
C ALA A 285 10.62 11.02 23.72
N HIS A 286 9.47 11.16 23.06
CA HIS A 286 9.05 12.46 22.49
C HIS A 286 7.61 12.86 22.79
N PHE A 287 6.77 11.95 23.32
CA PHE A 287 5.36 12.25 23.59
C PHE A 287 5.10 12.43 25.09
N GLN A 288 4.34 13.48 25.43
CA GLN A 288 3.96 13.81 26.80
C GLN A 288 2.44 13.71 26.92
N GLU A 289 1.93 13.16 28.03
CA GLU A 289 0.50 12.83 28.18
C GLU A 289 -0.40 14.07 28.29
N ASP A 290 0.13 15.20 28.79
CA ASP A 290 -0.57 16.48 28.84
C ASP A 290 -1.01 16.98 27.45
N LYS A 291 -0.21 16.68 26.42
CA LYS A 291 -0.55 16.98 25.02
C LYS A 291 -1.81 16.26 24.55
N LYS A 292 -2.04 15.04 25.04
CA LYS A 292 -3.21 14.23 24.69
C LYS A 292 -4.49 14.89 25.22
N HIS A 293 -4.51 15.27 26.49
CA HIS A 293 -5.67 15.91 27.11
C HIS A 293 -6.00 17.26 26.48
N MET A 294 -4.99 18.09 26.21
CA MET A 294 -5.18 19.37 25.53
C MET A 294 -5.74 19.17 24.11
N MET A 295 -5.30 18.13 23.40
CA MET A 295 -5.80 17.81 22.06
C MET A 295 -7.25 17.30 22.09
N GLU A 296 -7.61 16.47 23.06
CA GLU A 296 -8.99 16.00 23.26
C GLU A 296 -9.95 17.18 23.51
N GLU A 297 -9.58 18.12 24.39
CA GLU A 297 -10.33 19.35 24.65
C GLU A 297 -10.53 20.19 23.37
N LEU A 298 -9.45 20.36 22.59
CA LEU A 298 -9.49 21.12 21.34
C LEU A 298 -10.40 20.45 20.30
N ILE A 299 -10.37 19.13 20.21
CA ILE A 299 -11.25 18.36 19.32
C ILE A 299 -12.72 18.54 19.70
N ASP A 300 -13.04 18.47 20.98
CA ASP A 300 -14.41 18.63 21.46
C ASP A 300 -14.93 20.05 21.18
N GLY A 301 -14.11 21.08 21.39
CA GLY A 301 -14.46 22.46 21.06
C GLY A 301 -14.73 22.69 19.57
N ILE A 302 -13.92 22.10 18.68
CA ILE A 302 -14.10 22.24 17.23
C ILE A 302 -15.31 21.44 16.74
N ARG A 303 -15.56 20.26 17.31
CA ARG A 303 -16.76 19.48 17.03
C ARG A 303 -18.01 20.25 17.43
N TRP A 304 -18.01 20.88 18.60
CA TRP A 304 -19.09 21.73 19.04
C TRP A 304 -19.32 22.89 18.06
N ALA A 305 -18.26 23.59 17.64
CA ALA A 305 -18.37 24.69 16.67
C ALA A 305 -18.92 24.23 15.30
N PHE A 306 -18.47 23.07 14.80
CA PHE A 306 -18.99 22.48 13.57
C PHE A 306 -20.50 22.21 13.65
N MET A 307 -20.94 21.65 14.77
CA MET A 307 -22.34 21.35 15.02
C MET A 307 -23.19 22.62 15.18
N ASP A 308 -22.66 23.64 15.85
CA ASP A 308 -23.32 24.93 16.02
C ASP A 308 -23.57 25.61 14.67
N ILE A 309 -22.56 25.61 13.78
CA ILE A 309 -22.69 26.12 12.40
C ILE A 309 -23.75 25.32 11.63
N LEU A 310 -23.73 23.99 11.73
CA LEU A 310 -24.67 23.11 11.05
C LEU A 310 -26.13 23.32 11.50
N GLU A 311 -26.35 23.64 12.78
CA GLU A 311 -27.67 23.88 13.33
C GLU A 311 -28.17 25.30 13.02
N LYS A 312 -27.34 26.32 13.27
CA LYS A 312 -27.77 27.73 13.31
C LYS A 312 -27.55 28.51 12.02
N GLU A 313 -26.50 28.20 11.27
CA GLU A 313 -26.07 29.02 10.12
C GLU A 313 -26.34 28.33 8.78
N ASN A 314 -26.44 27.00 8.77
CA ASN A 314 -26.60 26.23 7.56
C ASN A 314 -28.05 26.27 7.04
N ASP A 315 -28.30 26.99 5.95
CA ASP A 315 -29.64 27.24 5.40
C ASP A 315 -30.00 26.35 4.19
N TRP A 316 -29.03 25.68 3.58
CA TRP A 316 -29.21 24.88 2.37
C TRP A 316 -29.62 23.42 2.60
N MET A 317 -29.52 22.91 3.84
CA MET A 317 -29.95 21.55 4.20
C MET A 317 -31.34 21.56 4.82
N ASP A 318 -32.18 20.58 4.43
CA ASP A 318 -33.41 20.30 5.16
C ASP A 318 -33.14 19.76 6.57
N GLU A 319 -34.16 19.83 7.42
CA GLU A 319 -34.07 19.45 8.83
C GLU A 319 -33.70 17.97 9.03
N GLU A 320 -34.24 17.07 8.20
CA GLU A 320 -33.96 15.64 8.31
C GLU A 320 -32.47 15.33 8.04
N THR A 321 -31.90 15.98 7.03
CA THR A 321 -30.50 15.82 6.65
C THR A 321 -29.58 16.45 7.69
N LYS A 322 -29.95 17.62 8.27
CA LYS A 322 -29.22 18.23 9.38
C LYS A 322 -29.13 17.31 10.59
N LEU A 323 -30.26 16.73 11.02
CA LEU A 323 -30.29 15.82 12.16
C LEU A 323 -29.35 14.62 11.96
N LYS A 324 -29.36 14.00 10.77
CA LYS A 324 -28.43 12.90 10.44
C LYS A 324 -26.97 13.34 10.44
N ALA A 325 -26.69 14.56 9.98
CA ALA A 325 -25.34 15.10 9.98
C ALA A 325 -24.84 15.43 11.41
N LEU A 326 -25.73 15.94 12.29
CA LEU A 326 -25.46 16.16 13.71
C LEU A 326 -25.18 14.84 14.43
N ASP A 327 -26.01 13.81 14.23
CA ASP A 327 -25.80 12.47 14.79
C ASP A 327 -24.43 11.91 14.39
N LYS A 328 -24.07 12.08 13.11
CA LYS A 328 -22.77 11.64 12.59
C LYS A 328 -21.61 12.41 13.22
N ALA A 329 -21.73 13.73 13.33
CA ALA A 329 -20.71 14.60 13.94
C ALA A 329 -20.49 14.24 15.41
N HIS A 330 -21.58 14.04 16.17
CA HIS A 330 -21.54 13.58 17.56
C HIS A 330 -20.82 12.23 17.70
N ALA A 331 -21.08 11.30 16.80
CA ALA A 331 -20.53 9.96 16.83
C ALA A 331 -19.06 9.85 16.39
N VAL A 332 -18.40 10.95 15.98
CA VAL A 332 -16.98 10.93 15.60
C VAL A 332 -16.12 10.57 16.80
N LEU A 333 -15.32 9.53 16.66
CA LEU A 333 -14.39 9.08 17.68
C LEU A 333 -12.99 9.66 17.43
N ALA A 334 -12.48 10.41 18.40
CA ALA A 334 -11.10 10.90 18.38
C ALA A 334 -10.11 9.83 18.83
N LYS A 335 -8.97 9.75 18.15
CA LYS A 335 -7.81 8.94 18.53
C LYS A 335 -6.57 9.82 18.50
N VAL A 336 -5.88 9.92 19.64
CA VAL A 336 -4.84 10.91 19.87
C VAL A 336 -3.56 10.23 20.35
N GLY A 337 -2.42 10.60 19.77
CA GLY A 337 -1.09 10.12 20.14
C GLY A 337 -0.80 8.71 19.60
N TYR A 338 -1.23 7.68 20.32
CA TYR A 338 -0.87 6.30 20.03
C TYR A 338 -1.92 5.28 20.49
N PRO A 339 -1.92 4.05 19.94
CA PRO A 339 -2.74 2.96 20.49
C PRO A 339 -2.13 2.41 21.78
N GLU A 340 -2.94 2.30 22.83
CA GLU A 340 -2.49 1.87 24.18
C GLU A 340 -1.78 0.51 24.18
N PHE A 341 -2.15 -0.41 23.27
CA PHE A 341 -1.54 -1.74 23.21
C PHE A 341 -0.03 -1.71 22.92
N ILE A 342 0.51 -0.62 22.34
CA ILE A 342 1.96 -0.53 22.08
C ILE A 342 2.77 -0.34 23.36
N LEU A 343 2.13 0.05 24.47
CA LEU A 343 2.78 0.13 25.77
C LEU A 343 2.88 -1.23 26.47
N ASN A 344 2.22 -2.26 25.92
CA ASN A 344 2.25 -3.62 26.44
C ASN A 344 3.36 -4.43 25.74
N ASP A 345 4.45 -4.65 26.46
CA ASP A 345 5.63 -5.36 25.95
C ASP A 345 5.29 -6.80 25.51
N THR A 346 4.38 -7.48 26.20
CA THR A 346 3.92 -8.84 25.83
C THR A 346 3.26 -8.82 24.45
N TYR A 347 2.41 -7.82 24.19
CA TYR A 347 1.74 -7.70 22.89
C TYR A 347 2.75 -7.48 21.76
N LEU A 348 3.67 -6.53 21.92
CA LEU A 348 4.68 -6.23 20.90
C LEU A 348 5.61 -7.42 20.64
N ASN A 349 6.04 -8.13 21.69
CA ASN A 349 6.89 -9.31 21.55
C ASN A 349 6.17 -10.43 20.79
N GLU A 350 4.88 -10.65 21.08
CA GLU A 350 4.08 -11.65 20.38
C GLU A 350 3.82 -11.31 18.91
N ASP A 351 3.62 -10.03 18.58
CA ASP A 351 3.46 -9.57 17.19
C ASP A 351 4.73 -9.79 16.36
N LEU A 352 5.89 -9.60 16.97
CA LEU A 352 7.19 -9.66 16.30
C LEU A 352 7.89 -11.03 16.38
N LYS A 353 7.35 -12.00 17.14
CA LYS A 353 8.01 -13.30 17.40
C LYS A 353 8.38 -14.10 16.14
N GLN A 354 7.70 -13.84 15.02
CA GLN A 354 7.97 -14.52 13.75
C GLN A 354 9.16 -13.95 12.97
N LEU A 355 9.70 -12.81 13.40
CA LEU A 355 10.78 -12.11 12.72
C LEU A 355 12.12 -12.42 13.41
N GLN A 356 13.06 -12.97 12.65
CA GLN A 356 14.43 -13.24 13.11
C GLN A 356 15.43 -12.51 12.21
N PHE A 357 15.99 -11.41 12.71
CA PHE A 357 16.90 -10.57 11.92
C PHE A 357 18.36 -11.04 12.02
N ASN A 358 19.08 -10.94 10.89
CA ASN A 358 20.52 -11.19 10.82
C ASN A 358 21.23 -9.90 10.37
N GLU A 359 22.19 -9.42 11.17
CA GLU A 359 22.93 -8.18 10.89
C GLU A 359 23.74 -8.21 9.59
N ARG A 360 24.02 -9.42 9.06
CA ARG A 360 24.77 -9.66 7.83
C ARG A 360 23.88 -10.03 6.63
N ASP A 361 22.56 -10.02 6.77
CA ASP A 361 21.64 -10.34 5.66
C ASP A 361 20.51 -9.30 5.55
N TYR A 362 20.86 -8.09 5.12
CA TYR A 362 19.87 -7.02 4.94
C TYR A 362 18.77 -7.39 3.94
N TYR A 363 19.12 -8.02 2.81
CA TYR A 363 18.14 -8.42 1.81
C TYR A 363 17.19 -9.50 2.36
N GLY A 364 17.72 -10.51 3.07
CA GLY A 364 16.91 -11.53 3.74
C GLY A 364 16.00 -10.95 4.82
N ASN A 365 16.49 -10.01 5.63
CA ASN A 365 15.67 -9.28 6.61
C ASN A 365 14.51 -8.57 5.92
N VAL A 366 14.78 -7.84 4.83
CA VAL A 366 13.73 -7.16 4.07
C VAL A 366 12.69 -8.13 3.53
N MET A 367 13.13 -9.24 2.93
CA MET A 367 12.24 -10.25 2.37
C MET A 367 11.37 -10.94 3.43
N GLN A 368 11.93 -11.25 4.61
CA GLN A 368 11.18 -11.79 5.73
C GLN A 368 10.13 -10.80 6.25
N THR A 369 10.50 -9.53 6.44
CA THR A 369 9.57 -8.48 6.87
C THR A 369 8.43 -8.29 5.88
N LEU A 370 8.72 -8.31 4.58
CA LEU A 370 7.68 -8.22 3.54
C LEU A 370 6.73 -9.41 3.57
N LYS A 371 7.24 -10.62 3.80
CA LYS A 371 6.40 -11.82 3.95
C LYS A 371 5.49 -11.71 5.18
N PHE A 372 5.99 -11.14 6.28
CA PHE A 372 5.18 -10.87 7.47
C PHE A 372 4.07 -9.86 7.18
N ILE A 373 4.40 -8.70 6.59
CA ILE A 373 3.43 -7.66 6.20
C ILE A 373 2.40 -8.21 5.21
N ALA A 374 2.82 -9.08 4.28
CA ALA A 374 1.91 -9.69 3.31
C ALA A 374 0.78 -10.51 3.96
N GLN A 375 0.97 -11.02 5.17
CA GLN A 375 -0.04 -11.82 5.87
C GLN A 375 -0.90 -10.99 6.84
N SER A 376 -0.49 -9.76 7.15
CA SER A 376 -1.10 -8.99 8.24
C SER A 376 -2.53 -8.55 7.94
N ASP A 377 -2.83 -8.15 6.70
CA ASP A 377 -4.20 -7.80 6.29
C ASP A 377 -5.09 -9.05 6.20
N LEU A 378 -4.56 -10.15 5.64
CA LEU A 378 -5.30 -11.40 5.43
C LEU A 378 -5.79 -12.01 6.75
N ALA A 379 -5.02 -11.84 7.83
CA ALA A 379 -5.35 -12.30 9.17
C ALA A 379 -6.58 -11.62 9.79
N TRP A 380 -7.09 -10.54 9.18
CA TRP A 380 -8.33 -9.88 9.61
C TRP A 380 -9.59 -10.51 9.04
N LEU A 381 -9.47 -11.35 7.99
CA LEU A 381 -10.65 -12.01 7.43
C LEU A 381 -11.30 -12.90 8.50
N ARG A 382 -12.64 -12.81 8.62
CA ARG A 382 -13.47 -13.45 9.67
C ARG A 382 -13.36 -12.86 11.07
N LYS A 383 -12.53 -11.84 11.30
CA LYS A 383 -12.56 -11.04 12.54
C LYS A 383 -13.60 -9.91 12.43
N SER A 384 -14.00 -9.36 13.57
CA SER A 384 -14.74 -8.10 13.62
C SER A 384 -13.77 -6.93 13.55
N VAL A 385 -14.22 -5.82 12.97
CA VAL A 385 -13.47 -4.57 12.97
C VAL A 385 -13.49 -4.00 14.39
N PRO A 386 -12.33 -3.84 15.06
CA PRO A 386 -12.32 -3.32 16.42
C PRO A 386 -12.70 -1.84 16.38
N ARG A 387 -13.82 -1.48 17.01
CA ARG A 387 -14.33 -0.09 17.03
C ARG A 387 -13.50 0.83 17.92
N LYS A 388 -12.89 0.29 18.99
CA LYS A 388 -12.15 1.07 19.99
C LYS A 388 -10.65 1.13 19.73
N GLU A 389 -10.10 0.14 19.04
CA GLU A 389 -8.69 0.14 18.66
C GLU A 389 -8.48 0.95 17.38
N TRP A 390 -7.25 1.41 17.20
CA TRP A 390 -6.83 2.10 16.00
C TRP A 390 -5.43 1.65 15.64
N PHE A 391 -5.18 1.59 14.35
CA PHE A 391 -3.97 1.06 13.76
C PHE A 391 -3.40 2.13 12.86
N THR A 392 -2.57 2.99 13.44
CA THR A 392 -1.91 4.09 12.74
C THR A 392 -0.53 4.23 13.35
N ASN A 393 0.46 4.49 12.50
CA ASN A 393 1.83 4.65 12.95
C ASN A 393 1.95 5.89 13.85
N PRO A 394 2.29 5.75 15.14
CA PRO A 394 2.40 6.89 16.05
C PRO A 394 3.42 7.93 15.60
N THR A 395 4.44 7.54 14.81
CA THR A 395 5.51 8.43 14.35
C THR A 395 5.13 9.29 13.16
N THR A 396 3.99 9.00 12.51
CA THR A 396 3.53 9.74 11.33
C THR A 396 3.24 11.21 11.65
N VAL A 397 3.77 12.10 10.81
CA VAL A 397 3.42 13.53 10.76
C VAL A 397 2.32 13.71 9.72
N ASN A 398 1.09 13.38 10.11
CA ASN A 398 -0.14 13.58 9.34
C ASN A 398 -1.37 13.39 10.24
N ALA A 399 -2.55 13.74 9.76
CA ALA A 399 -3.83 13.40 10.38
C ALA A 399 -4.72 12.62 9.41
N PHE A 400 -5.73 11.91 9.93
CA PHE A 400 -6.58 11.06 9.10
C PHE A 400 -8.03 10.96 9.58
N TYR A 401 -8.96 10.99 8.63
CA TYR A 401 -10.33 10.53 8.78
C TYR A 401 -10.53 9.14 8.16
N SER A 402 -11.20 8.26 8.91
CA SER A 402 -11.61 6.94 8.45
C SER A 402 -13.13 6.86 8.36
N SER A 403 -13.65 6.92 7.14
CA SER A 403 -15.10 6.87 6.86
C SER A 403 -15.75 5.58 7.32
N SER A 404 -15.04 4.44 7.22
CA SER A 404 -15.56 3.15 7.68
C SER A 404 -15.78 3.08 9.19
N THR A 405 -14.95 3.76 9.98
CA THR A 405 -15.00 3.69 11.46
C THR A 405 -15.52 4.97 12.10
N ASN A 406 -15.82 6.00 11.30
CA ASN A 406 -16.13 7.35 11.76
C ASN A 406 -15.13 7.87 12.82
N GLN A 407 -13.84 7.76 12.51
CA GLN A 407 -12.75 8.13 13.42
C GLN A 407 -11.87 9.20 12.81
N ILE A 408 -11.49 10.19 13.62
CA ILE A 408 -10.38 11.10 13.35
C ILE A 408 -9.16 10.67 14.16
N ARG A 409 -7.98 10.70 13.55
CA ARG A 409 -6.75 10.11 14.10
C ARG A 409 -5.61 11.12 14.01
N PHE A 410 -5.00 11.42 15.15
CA PHE A 410 -3.88 12.33 15.31
C PHE A 410 -2.71 11.58 15.96
N PRO A 411 -1.78 11.03 15.17
CA PRO A 411 -0.60 10.35 15.69
C PRO A 411 0.30 11.30 16.49
N ALA A 412 1.11 10.73 17.39
CA ALA A 412 2.05 11.48 18.23
C ALA A 412 3.04 12.34 17.41
N GLY A 413 3.42 11.89 16.22
CA GLY A 413 4.29 12.61 15.29
C GLY A 413 3.69 13.92 14.77
N GLU A 414 2.36 14.06 14.70
CA GLU A 414 1.70 15.32 14.33
C GLU A 414 1.66 16.30 15.51
N LEU A 415 1.72 15.80 16.75
CA LEU A 415 1.56 16.58 17.99
C LEU A 415 2.87 17.22 18.46
N GLN A 416 3.52 17.90 17.52
CA GLN A 416 4.76 18.66 17.71
C GLN A 416 4.76 19.95 16.89
N LYS A 417 5.78 20.79 17.11
CA LYS A 417 5.95 22.04 16.36
C LYS A 417 6.21 21.73 14.87
N PRO A 418 5.69 22.55 13.93
CA PRO A 418 4.91 23.78 14.13
C PRO A 418 3.39 23.56 14.13
N PHE A 419 2.88 22.36 14.41
CA PHE A 419 1.45 22.09 14.40
C PHE A 419 0.85 22.21 15.81
N PHE A 420 1.59 21.76 16.82
CA PHE A 420 1.15 21.73 18.20
C PHE A 420 2.26 22.16 19.17
N TRP A 421 2.00 23.20 19.95
CA TRP A 421 2.97 23.79 20.88
C TRP A 421 2.78 23.37 22.35
N GLY A 422 1.66 22.70 22.68
CA GLY A 422 1.35 22.27 24.06
C GLY A 422 0.78 23.39 24.94
N VAL A 423 0.62 23.09 26.23
CA VAL A 423 -0.12 23.90 27.20
C VAL A 423 0.55 25.23 27.57
N GLU A 424 1.85 25.35 27.32
CA GLU A 424 2.65 26.54 27.66
C GLU A 424 2.45 27.72 26.68
N TYR A 425 1.74 27.51 25.58
CA TYR A 425 1.59 28.49 24.50
C TYR A 425 0.14 28.99 24.39
N PRO A 426 -0.07 30.23 23.88
CA PRO A 426 -1.41 30.76 23.67
C PRO A 426 -2.27 29.84 22.80
N ARG A 427 -3.52 29.60 23.23
CA ARG A 427 -4.46 28.72 22.52
C ARG A 427 -4.69 29.13 21.07
N SER A 428 -4.57 30.43 20.73
CA SER A 428 -4.69 30.93 19.36
C SER A 428 -3.75 30.24 18.37
N LEU A 429 -2.52 29.90 18.77
CA LEU A 429 -1.58 29.17 17.92
C LEU A 429 -2.07 27.74 17.66
N SER A 430 -2.53 27.04 18.72
CA SER A 430 -3.07 25.68 18.59
C SER A 430 -4.33 25.66 17.72
N TYR A 431 -5.27 26.59 17.92
CA TYR A 431 -6.48 26.66 17.07
C TYR A 431 -6.15 27.03 15.62
N GLY A 432 -5.20 27.94 15.39
CA GLY A 432 -4.79 28.35 14.04
C GLY A 432 -3.97 27.30 13.27
N ALA A 433 -3.33 26.35 13.97
CA ALA A 433 -2.56 25.27 13.36
C ALA A 433 -3.30 23.93 13.48
N ILE A 434 -3.09 23.16 14.56
CA ILE A 434 -3.72 21.85 14.71
C ILE A 434 -5.26 21.94 14.69
N GLY A 435 -5.86 23.04 15.14
CA GLY A 435 -7.31 23.22 15.09
C GLY A 435 -7.87 23.26 13.67
N VAL A 436 -7.17 23.89 12.73
CA VAL A 436 -7.55 23.84 11.31
C VAL A 436 -7.49 22.40 10.80
N ILE A 437 -6.48 21.64 11.20
CA ILE A 437 -6.33 20.22 10.83
C ILE A 437 -7.46 19.37 11.44
N VAL A 438 -7.87 19.63 12.69
CA VAL A 438 -9.04 18.97 13.29
C VAL A 438 -10.31 19.27 12.50
N GLY A 439 -10.55 20.53 12.15
CA GLY A 439 -11.68 20.91 11.30
C GLY A 439 -11.64 20.22 9.93
N HIS A 440 -10.45 20.10 9.33
CA HIS A 440 -10.22 19.40 8.07
C HIS A 440 -10.62 17.92 8.16
N GLU A 441 -10.08 17.19 9.14
CA GLU A 441 -10.39 15.76 9.32
C GLU A 441 -11.86 15.52 9.70
N LEU A 442 -12.48 16.43 10.47
CA LEU A 442 -13.91 16.34 10.77
C LEU A 442 -14.75 16.52 9.50
N THR A 443 -14.36 17.47 8.63
CA THR A 443 -15.07 17.78 7.38
C THR A 443 -14.98 16.64 6.37
N HIS A 444 -13.92 15.82 6.39
CA HIS A 444 -13.83 14.59 5.59
C HIS A 444 -14.98 13.60 5.86
N GLY A 445 -15.63 13.67 7.03
CA GLY A 445 -16.86 12.91 7.29
C GLY A 445 -18.06 13.33 6.44
N PHE A 446 -18.00 14.49 5.82
CA PHE A 446 -19.12 15.14 5.13
C PHE A 446 -18.78 15.54 3.68
N ASP A 447 -17.57 15.23 3.21
CA ASP A 447 -17.14 15.50 1.84
C ASP A 447 -17.86 14.60 0.81
N ASN A 448 -17.45 14.72 -0.46
CA ASN A 448 -18.02 13.97 -1.58
C ASN A 448 -17.95 12.44 -1.42
N ASN A 449 -17.06 11.90 -0.59
CA ASN A 449 -16.95 10.48 -0.29
C ASN A 449 -17.52 10.15 1.09
N GLY A 450 -17.15 10.92 2.11
CA GLY A 450 -17.50 10.69 3.50
C GLY A 450 -19.00 10.73 3.75
N LYS A 451 -19.75 11.60 3.06
CA LYS A 451 -21.22 11.73 3.23
C LYS A 451 -21.99 10.44 2.94
N HIS A 452 -21.46 9.56 2.09
CA HIS A 452 -22.12 8.30 1.71
C HIS A 452 -21.96 7.19 2.76
N SER A 453 -21.04 7.34 3.72
CA SER A 453 -20.85 6.36 4.78
C SER A 453 -21.92 6.53 5.86
N GLN A 454 -22.85 5.57 5.92
CA GLN A 454 -23.79 5.41 7.03
C GLN A 454 -23.09 4.73 8.21
N TYR A 455 -23.22 5.33 9.40
CA TYR A 455 -22.78 4.71 10.63
C TYR A 455 -23.95 3.88 11.19
N ASN A 456 -23.83 2.55 11.18
CA ASN A 456 -24.80 1.69 11.85
C ASN A 456 -24.57 1.77 13.37
N ILE A 457 -25.32 2.65 14.05
CA ILE A 457 -25.48 2.64 15.50
C ILE A 457 -26.37 1.45 15.85
N ILE A 458 -25.79 0.26 16.04
CA ILE A 458 -26.21 -0.71 17.07
C ILE A 458 -24.94 -1.40 17.58
#